data_AF-A0A6P0DWA4-F1
#
_entry.id   AF-A0A6P0DWA4-F1
#
_cell.length_a   1.000
_cell.length_b   1.000
_cell.length_c   1.000
_cell.angle_alpha   90.00
_cell.angle_beta   90.00
_cell.angle_gamma   90.00
#
_symmetry.space_group_name_H-M   'P 1'
#
loop_
_entity.id
_entity.type
_entity.pdbx_description
1 polymer ?
#
loop_
_entity_poly.entity_id
_entity_poly.type
_entity_poly.pdbx_seq_one_letter_code
_entity_poly.pdbx_strand_id
1 'polypeptide(L)'
;HLGRSALDAVELMNVGVNYMREHMPSSARVHYAITDSGGHAPNVVQANATVRYLVRARQLPELHQLVKRVKKIAEGAALMTETEVSSEVISGDANLLANPPLEARMHEHLLALGPIAFDDEDRKMAAMFQTALSAE
;
A
#
# COMPACT_ATOMS: atom_id res chain seq x y z
N HIS A 1 15.83 10.80 -27.46
CA HIS A 1 15.12 9.64 -26.86
C HIS A 1 15.78 8.29 -27.18
N LEU A 2 16.77 8.21 -28.08
CA LEU A 2 17.51 6.96 -28.36
C LEU A 2 18.25 6.47 -27.11
N GLY A 3 17.81 5.35 -26.54
CA GLY A 3 18.51 4.61 -25.48
C GLY A 3 18.21 4.99 -24.03
N ARG A 4 17.25 5.90 -23.76
CA ARG A 4 16.87 6.28 -22.40
C ARG A 4 15.61 5.53 -21.99
N SER A 5 15.72 4.67 -20.97
CA SER A 5 14.65 3.77 -20.55
C SER A 5 13.84 4.38 -19.39
N ALA A 6 12.56 4.63 -19.61
CA ALA A 6 11.64 5.03 -18.56
C ALA A 6 11.35 3.88 -17.59
N LEU A 7 11.39 2.62 -18.07
CA LEU A 7 11.24 1.45 -17.21
C LEU A 7 12.42 1.30 -16.24
N ASP A 8 13.65 1.58 -16.70
CA ASP A 8 14.82 1.56 -15.82
C ASP A 8 14.71 2.65 -14.73
N ALA A 9 14.13 3.80 -15.07
CA ALA A 9 13.85 4.86 -14.10
C ALA A 9 12.84 4.39 -13.04
N VAL A 10 11.78 3.68 -13.43
CA VAL A 10 10.82 3.06 -12.51
C VAL A 10 11.49 2.03 -11.61
N GLU A 11 12.35 1.16 -12.16
CA GLU A 11 13.07 0.15 -11.37
C GLU A 11 14.04 0.79 -10.36
N LEU A 12 14.80 1.80 -10.77
CA LEU A 12 15.67 2.56 -9.89
C LEU A 12 14.89 3.29 -8.78
N MET A 13 13.74 3.86 -9.13
CA MET A 13 12.82 4.45 -8.15
C MET A 13 12.35 3.40 -7.14
N ASN A 14 11.95 2.21 -7.60
CA ASN A 14 11.50 1.11 -6.75
C ASN A 14 12.59 0.66 -5.77
N VAL A 15 13.83 0.49 -6.24
CA VAL A 15 14.98 0.18 -5.39
C VAL A 15 15.25 1.29 -4.39
N GLY A 16 15.23 2.56 -4.81
CA GLY A 16 15.43 3.70 -3.92
C GLY A 16 14.36 3.77 -2.82
N VAL A 17 13.09 3.50 -3.16
CA VAL A 17 12.01 3.45 -2.16
C VAL A 17 12.17 2.24 -1.25
N ASN A 18 12.68 1.10 -1.74
CA ASN A 18 12.95 -0.06 -0.89
C ASN A 18 13.98 0.25 0.20
N TYR A 19 15.06 0.96 -0.11
CA TYR A 19 16.01 1.42 0.91
C TYR A 19 15.43 2.52 1.82
N MET A 20 14.57 3.39 1.29
CA MET A 20 13.88 4.39 2.10
C MET A 20 13.04 3.77 3.24
N ARG A 21 12.52 2.54 3.06
CA ARG A 21 11.67 1.84 4.04
C ARG A 21 12.39 1.50 5.35
N GLU A 22 13.72 1.43 5.37
CA GLU A 22 14.48 1.30 6.62
C GLU A 22 14.37 2.57 7.48
N HIS A 23 14.11 3.71 6.84
CA HIS A 23 14.12 5.03 7.46
C HIS A 23 12.74 5.67 7.48
N MET A 24 11.68 4.87 7.56
CA MET A 24 10.30 5.34 7.74
C MET A 24 9.77 4.95 9.12
N PRO A 25 8.71 5.62 9.64
CA PRO A 25 8.04 5.18 10.85
C PRO A 25 7.60 3.71 10.75
N SER A 26 7.74 2.94 11.83
CA SER A 26 7.37 1.51 11.86
C SER A 26 5.88 1.25 11.57
N SER A 27 5.03 2.26 11.77
CA SER A 27 3.59 2.24 11.44
C SER A 27 3.29 2.58 9.98
N ALA A 28 4.23 3.19 9.25
CA ALA A 28 4.03 3.59 7.87
C ALA A 28 4.14 2.39 6.92
N ARG A 29 3.52 2.47 5.74
CA ARG A 29 3.64 1.46 4.68
C ARG A 29 3.74 2.15 3.34
N VAL A 30 4.60 1.62 2.48
CA VAL A 30 4.73 2.06 1.08
C VAL A 30 4.67 0.83 0.21
N HIS A 31 3.81 0.87 -0.80
CA HIS A 31 3.63 -0.18 -1.80
C HIS A 31 3.64 0.44 -3.19
N TYR A 32 4.00 -0.35 -4.19
CA TYR A 32 3.92 0.06 -5.58
C TYR A 32 3.41 -1.07 -6.47
N ALA A 33 2.87 -0.68 -7.62
CA ALA A 33 2.53 -1.57 -8.71
C ALA A 33 2.88 -0.87 -10.02
N ILE A 34 3.65 -1.54 -10.88
CA ILE A 34 3.88 -1.07 -12.25
C ILE A 34 2.59 -1.31 -13.02
N THR A 35 1.94 -0.23 -13.45
CA THR A 35 0.64 -0.30 -14.15
C THR A 35 0.81 -0.26 -15.66
N ASP A 36 1.95 0.23 -16.13
CA ASP A 36 2.36 0.16 -17.53
C ASP A 36 3.89 0.05 -17.58
N SER A 37 4.41 -1.04 -18.14
CA SER A 37 5.86 -1.25 -18.31
C SER A 37 6.43 -0.51 -19.52
N GLY A 38 5.60 0.09 -20.39
CA GLY A 38 6.06 0.75 -21.61
C GLY A 38 6.16 -0.14 -22.84
N GLY A 39 5.61 -1.35 -22.76
CA GLY A 39 5.64 -2.36 -23.82
C GLY A 39 5.88 -3.77 -23.28
N HIS A 40 5.86 -4.73 -24.21
CA HIS A 40 5.98 -6.16 -23.90
C HIS A 40 7.21 -6.82 -24.54
N ALA A 41 7.92 -6.11 -25.41
CA ALA A 41 9.10 -6.63 -26.09
C ALA A 41 10.34 -6.45 -25.20
N PRO A 42 11.07 -7.52 -24.84
CA PRO A 42 12.22 -7.45 -23.94
C PRO A 42 13.48 -6.85 -24.58
N ASN A 43 13.48 -6.71 -25.90
CA ASN A 43 14.60 -6.16 -26.70
C ASN A 43 14.33 -4.73 -27.20
N VAL A 44 13.30 -4.07 -26.69
CA VAL A 44 12.95 -2.68 -27.02
C VAL A 44 13.13 -1.82 -25.78
N VAL A 45 13.76 -0.66 -25.94
CA VAL A 45 13.89 0.32 -24.84
C VAL A 45 12.54 1.02 -24.64
N GLN A 46 12.01 0.97 -23.42
CA GLN A 46 10.69 1.53 -23.11
C GLN A 46 10.77 3.06 -22.95
N ALA A 47 10.11 3.78 -23.86
CA ALA A 47 10.11 5.24 -23.86
C ALA A 47 9.27 5.86 -22.73
N ASN A 48 8.26 5.14 -22.25
CA ASN A 48 7.39 5.55 -21.16
C ASN A 48 7.21 4.38 -20.20
N ALA A 49 6.96 4.63 -18.92
CA ALA A 49 6.54 3.62 -17.96
C ALA A 49 5.73 4.31 -16.86
N THR A 50 4.78 3.59 -16.28
CA THR A 50 3.91 4.12 -15.22
C THR A 50 3.92 3.19 -14.02
N VAL A 51 4.15 3.77 -12.85
CA VAL A 51 4.09 3.08 -11.56
C VAL A 51 3.14 3.81 -10.63
N ARG A 52 2.25 3.05 -9.98
CA ARG A 52 1.35 3.57 -8.94
C ARG A 52 1.95 3.31 -7.58
N TYR A 53 2.07 4.36 -6.77
CA TYR A 53 2.50 4.26 -5.37
C TYR A 53 1.32 4.46 -4.41
N LEU A 54 1.27 3.61 -3.38
CA LEU A 54 0.38 3.75 -2.23
C LEU A 54 1.23 4.01 -0.99
N VAL A 55 1.16 5.23 -0.47
CA VAL A 55 1.84 5.64 0.76
C VAL A 55 0.80 5.72 1.87
N ARG A 56 1.11 5.16 3.04
CA ARG A 56 0.26 5.19 4.23
C ARG A 56 1.08 5.56 5.46
N ALA A 57 0.54 6.41 6.31
CA ALA A 57 1.06 6.74 7.63
C ALA A 57 -0.11 6.95 8.60
N ARG A 58 0.16 6.94 9.90
CA ARG A 58 -0.88 7.12 10.92
C ARG A 58 -1.42 8.55 10.96
N GLN A 59 -0.60 9.52 10.55
CA GLN A 59 -0.92 10.93 10.59
C GLN A 59 -0.62 11.60 9.23
N LEU A 60 -1.49 12.52 8.80
CA LEU A 60 -1.32 13.26 7.55
C LEU A 60 0.03 13.99 7.41
N PRO A 61 0.59 14.66 8.44
CA PRO A 61 1.90 15.29 8.31
C PRO A 61 3.03 14.30 7.98
N GLU A 62 3.03 13.13 8.62
CA GLU A 62 3.99 12.05 8.35
C GLU A 62 3.81 11.49 6.93
N LEU A 63 2.55 11.29 6.52
CA LEU A 63 2.22 10.87 5.16
C LEU A 63 2.82 11.83 4.12
N HIS A 64 2.60 13.13 4.30
CA HIS A 64 3.12 14.15 3.39
C HIS A 64 4.64 14.20 3.34
N GLN A 65 5.32 13.96 4.47
CA GLN A 65 6.79 13.84 4.49
C GLN A 65 7.26 12.62 3.68
N LEU A 66 6.60 11.47 3.82
CA LEU A 66 6.94 10.27 3.04
C LEU A 66 6.68 10.46 1.55
N VAL A 67 5.53 11.04 1.17
CA VAL A 67 5.23 11.36 -0.23
C VAL A 67 6.28 12.29 -0.83
N LYS A 68 6.74 13.31 -0.10
CA LYS A 68 7.84 14.18 -0.55
C LYS A 68 9.14 13.41 -0.78
N ARG A 69 9.47 12.45 0.08
CA ARG A 69 10.67 11.61 -0.11
C ARG A 69 10.55 10.67 -1.31
N VAL A 70 9.38 10.04 -1.51
CA VAL A 70 9.10 9.23 -2.70
C VAL A 70 9.25 10.06 -3.98
N LYS A 71 8.75 11.30 -4.00
CA LYS A 71 8.92 12.22 -5.14
C LYS A 71 10.39 12.55 -5.41
N LYS A 72 11.19 12.85 -4.37
CA LYS A 72 12.63 13.07 -4.53
C LYS A 72 13.38 11.85 -5.10
N ILE A 73 12.96 10.64 -4.71
CA ILE A 73 13.54 9.40 -5.26
C ILE A 73 13.18 9.26 -6.74
N ALA A 74 11.93 9.56 -7.12
CA ALA A 74 11.49 9.57 -8.51
C ALA A 74 12.29 10.57 -9.36
N GLU A 75 12.48 11.80 -8.86
CA GLU A 75 13.32 12.83 -9.50
C GLU A 75 14.77 12.36 -9.65
N GLY A 76 15.33 11.71 -8.63
CA GLY A 76 16.67 11.13 -8.69
C GLY A 76 16.78 10.00 -9.72
N ALA A 77 15.77 9.13 -9.81
CA ALA A 77 15.74 8.04 -10.80
C ALA A 77 15.60 8.55 -12.24
N ALA A 78 14.79 9.59 -12.43
CA ALA A 78 14.68 10.29 -13.71
C ALA A 78 16.03 10.90 -14.12
N LEU A 79 16.72 11.56 -13.17
CA LEU A 79 18.05 12.12 -13.41
C LEU A 79 19.09 11.04 -13.79
N MET A 80 19.13 9.91 -13.08
CA MET A 80 20.07 8.80 -13.36
C MET A 80 19.91 8.22 -14.76
N THR A 81 18.71 8.29 -15.32
CA THR A 81 18.37 7.72 -16.64
C THR A 81 18.21 8.78 -17.74
N GLU A 82 18.47 10.04 -17.40
CA GLU A 82 18.24 11.21 -18.27
C GLU A 82 16.80 11.28 -18.84
N THR A 83 15.82 10.79 -18.06
CA THR A 83 14.38 10.83 -18.38
C THR A 83 13.68 11.95 -17.62
N GLU A 84 12.38 12.11 -17.88
CA GLU A 84 11.52 13.07 -17.17
C GLU A 84 10.48 12.31 -16.35
N VAL A 85 10.03 12.91 -15.24
CA VAL A 85 8.99 12.34 -14.38
C VAL A 85 7.91 13.37 -14.10
N SER A 86 6.66 12.91 -14.14
CA SER A 86 5.50 13.65 -13.63
C SER A 86 4.73 12.76 -12.65
N SER A 87 3.94 13.37 -11.77
CA SER A 87 3.15 12.62 -10.77
C SER A 87 1.81 13.28 -10.55
N GLU A 88 0.79 12.44 -10.35
CA GLU A 88 -0.58 12.83 -10.07
C GLU A 88 -1.09 12.12 -8.80
N VAL A 89 -1.92 12.80 -8.02
CA VAL A 89 -2.61 12.20 -6.88
C VAL A 89 -3.95 11.64 -7.34
N ILE A 90 -4.05 10.31 -7.41
CA ILE A 90 -5.27 9.61 -7.85
C ILE A 90 -6.33 9.57 -6.74
N SER A 91 -5.89 9.36 -5.49
CA SER A 91 -6.79 9.18 -4.34
C SER A 91 -6.04 9.47 -3.03
N GLY A 92 -6.79 9.77 -1.97
CA GLY A 92 -6.25 9.92 -0.62
C GLY A 92 -7.32 9.80 0.45
N ASP A 93 -6.94 9.22 1.58
CA ASP A 93 -7.78 9.11 2.77
C ASP A 93 -7.22 9.99 3.88
N ALA A 94 -8.10 10.66 4.61
CA ALA A 94 -7.73 11.44 5.78
C ALA A 94 -7.66 10.55 7.04
N ASN A 95 -7.12 11.12 8.11
CA ASN A 95 -7.17 10.49 9.42
C ASN A 95 -8.63 10.20 9.82
N LEU A 96 -8.87 9.04 10.44
CA LEU A 96 -10.14 8.76 11.08
C LEU A 96 -10.39 9.75 12.22
N LEU A 97 -11.53 10.44 12.17
CA LEU A 97 -11.98 11.30 13.27
C LEU A 97 -12.98 10.50 14.11
N ALA A 98 -12.55 10.09 15.30
CA ALA A 98 -13.37 9.34 16.23
C ALA A 98 -14.53 10.19 16.76
N ASN A 99 -15.67 9.54 17.02
CA ASN A 99 -16.80 10.13 17.71
C ASN A 99 -17.15 9.25 18.92
N PRO A 100 -16.46 9.44 20.06
CA PRO A 100 -16.59 8.55 21.21
C PRO A 100 -18.04 8.38 21.72
N PRO A 101 -18.89 9.42 21.74
CA PRO A 101 -20.30 9.25 22.08
C PRO A 101 -21.05 8.28 21.16
N LEU A 102 -20.87 8.38 19.83
CA LEU A 102 -21.51 7.47 18.88
C LEU A 102 -20.92 6.06 18.93
N GLU A 103 -19.61 5.96 19.09
CA GLU A 103 -18.90 4.67 19.22
C GLU A 103 -19.38 3.91 20.46
N ALA A 104 -19.47 4.59 21.60
CA ALA A 104 -20.01 4.01 22.83
C ALA A 104 -21.46 3.55 22.64
N ARG A 105 -22.30 4.39 22.01
CA ARG A 105 -23.71 4.03 21.82
C ARG A 105 -23.90 2.85 20.86
N MET A 106 -23.11 2.80 19.79
CA MET A 106 -23.07 1.65 18.89
C MET A 106 -22.62 0.39 19.63
N HIS A 107 -21.58 0.48 20.45
CA HIS A 107 -21.06 -0.64 21.22
C HIS A 107 -22.10 -1.22 22.19
N GLU A 108 -22.81 -0.36 22.93
CA GLU A 108 -23.91 -0.80 23.82
C GLU A 108 -24.98 -1.59 23.07
N HIS A 109 -25.38 -1.14 21.88
CA HIS A 109 -26.38 -1.83 21.07
C HIS A 109 -25.88 -3.16 20.51
N LEU A 110 -24.61 -3.23 20.09
CA LEU A 110 -23.98 -4.48 19.67
C LEU A 110 -23.94 -5.50 20.80
N LEU A 111 -23.62 -5.06 22.03
CA LEU A 111 -23.65 -5.93 23.21
C LEU A 111 -25.08 -6.38 23.54
N ALA A 112 -26.07 -5.49 23.44
CA ALA A 112 -27.47 -5.81 23.69
C ALA A 112 -28.06 -6.78 22.67
N LEU A 113 -27.64 -6.68 21.39
CA LEU A 113 -28.03 -7.62 20.35
C LEU A 113 -27.47 -9.03 20.63
N GLY A 114 -26.27 -9.09 21.20
CA GLY A 114 -25.57 -10.33 21.49
C GLY A 114 -25.03 -11.02 20.22
N PRO A 115 -24.23 -12.09 20.39
CA PRO A 115 -23.79 -12.90 19.27
C PRO A 115 -24.95 -13.70 18.68
N ILE A 116 -24.73 -14.26 17.48
CA ILE A 116 -25.57 -15.36 17.01
C ILE A 116 -25.50 -16.52 18.01
N ALA A 117 -26.66 -17.08 18.35
CA ALA A 117 -26.71 -18.24 19.22
C ALA A 117 -26.16 -19.45 18.44
N PHE A 118 -25.15 -20.11 19.01
CA PHE A 118 -24.61 -21.34 18.46
C PHE A 118 -25.31 -22.53 19.10
N ASP A 119 -25.86 -23.40 18.26
CA ASP A 119 -26.52 -24.62 18.70
C ASP A 119 -25.55 -25.81 18.78
N ASP A 120 -26.10 -27.00 19.06
CA ASP A 120 -25.30 -28.22 19.18
C ASP A 120 -24.75 -28.69 17.83
N GLU A 121 -25.40 -28.38 16.72
CA GLU A 121 -24.90 -28.71 15.38
C GLU A 121 -23.72 -27.83 15.00
N ASP A 122 -23.78 -26.53 15.33
CA ASP A 122 -22.65 -25.62 15.18
C ASP A 122 -21.42 -26.11 15.97
N ARG A 123 -21.64 -26.60 17.20
CA ARG A 123 -20.57 -27.15 18.05
C ARG A 123 -19.97 -28.43 17.48
N LYS A 124 -20.79 -29.33 16.94
CA LYS A 124 -20.31 -30.55 16.27
C LYS A 124 -19.48 -30.21 15.03
N MET A 125 -19.96 -29.28 14.21
CA MET A 125 -19.25 -28.81 13.02
C MET A 125 -17.91 -28.16 13.39
N ALA A 126 -17.89 -27.31 14.43
CA ALA A 126 -16.66 -26.70 14.94
C ALA A 126 -15.65 -27.76 15.43
N ALA A 127 -16.12 -28.79 16.15
CA ALA A 127 -15.26 -29.88 16.61
C ALA A 127 -14.62 -30.65 15.45
N MET A 128 -15.37 -30.90 14.37
CA MET A 128 -14.83 -31.53 13.15
C MET A 128 -13.67 -30.71 12.56
N PHE A 129 -13.85 -29.39 12.42
CA PHE A 129 -12.78 -28.52 11.91
C PHE A 129 -11.56 -28.50 12.83
N GLN A 130 -11.77 -28.50 14.15
CA GLN A 130 -10.68 -28.57 15.13
C GLN A 130 -9.86 -29.86 14.99
N THR A 131 -10.49 -31.00 14.68
CA THR A 131 -9.75 -32.26 14.43
C THR A 131 -8.92 -32.25 13.14
N ALA A 132 -9.32 -31.45 12.15
CA ALA A 132 -8.62 -31.33 10.87
C ALA A 132 -7.43 -30.35 10.92
N LEU A 133 -7.35 -29.52 11.97
CA LEU A 133 -6.21 -28.66 12.24
C LEU A 133 -5.19 -29.47 13.05
N SER A 134 -4.01 -29.70 12.49
CA SER A 134 -2.88 -30.26 13.25
C SER A 134 -2.51 -29.31 14.38
N ALA A 135 -2.30 -29.85 15.59
CA ALA A 135 -1.65 -29.11 16.65
C ALA A 135 -0.19 -28.84 16.23
N GLU A 136 0.11 -27.62 15.80
CA GLU A 136 1.47 -27.10 15.82
C GLU A 136 1.90 -26.81 17.26
#